data_AF-A0A848TPY5-F1
#
_entry.id   AF-A0A848TPY5-F1
#
_cell.length_a   1.000
_cell.length_b   1.000
_cell.length_c   1.000
_cell.angle_alpha   90.00
_cell.angle_beta   90.00
_cell.angle_gamma   90.00
#
_symmetry.space_group_name_H-M   'P 1'
#
loop_
_entity.id
_entity.type
_entity.pdbx_description
1 polymer ?
#
loop_
_entity_poly.entity_id
_entity_poly.type
_entity_poly.pdbx_seq_one_letter_code
_entity_poly.pdbx_strand_id
1 'polypeptide(L)' 'PKTGQFFIAIDPDATSGGAFAERIADLAGAIHAQDGARLPGDGRKAKRKEAEKQGVAVSTATIARIEAIL' A
#
# COMPACT_ATOMS: atom_id res chain seq x y z
N PRO A 1 17.94 -6.47 -16.53
CA PRO A 1 16.84 -5.99 -17.41
C PRO A 1 17.23 -4.66 -18.08
N LYS A 2 16.93 -4.46 -19.37
CA LYS A 2 17.07 -3.13 -20.02
C LYS A 2 15.83 -2.29 -19.73
N THR A 3 15.62 -1.94 -18.47
CA THR A 3 14.45 -1.21 -17.98
C THR A 3 14.80 0.24 -17.67
N GLY A 4 13.83 1.15 -17.77
CA GLY A 4 13.87 2.50 -17.20
C GLY A 4 12.77 2.68 -16.17
N GLN A 5 12.92 3.65 -15.28
CA GLN A 5 11.90 4.04 -14.32
C GLN A 5 11.68 5.56 -14.41
N PHE A 6 10.42 5.97 -14.34
CA PHE A 6 10.02 7.37 -14.34
C PHE A 6 9.26 7.68 -13.06
N PHE A 7 9.53 8.83 -12.47
CA PHE A 7 8.90 9.29 -11.23
C PHE A 7 8.35 10.69 -11.42
N ILE A 8 7.17 10.94 -10.86
CA ILE A 8 6.57 12.25 -10.72
C ILE A 8 6.04 12.38 -9.28
N ALA A 9 6.35 13.52 -8.66
CA ALA A 9 5.82 13.90 -7.36
C ALA A 9 5.05 15.20 -7.53
N ILE A 10 3.87 15.28 -6.92
CA ILE A 10 3.01 16.45 -6.95
C ILE A 10 2.80 16.86 -5.49
N ASP A 11 3.03 18.14 -5.20
CA ASP A 11 2.62 18.75 -3.94
C ASP A 11 1.14 19.15 -4.02
N PRO A 12 0.22 18.44 -3.36
CA PRO A 12 -1.19 18.77 -3.43
C PRO A 12 -1.54 20.01 -2.60
N ASP A 13 -0.73 20.40 -1.62
CA ASP A 13 -1.03 21.55 -0.75
C ASP A 13 -0.86 22.86 -1.51
N ALA A 14 0.08 22.90 -2.46
CA ALA A 14 0.32 24.03 -3.35
C ALA A 14 -0.91 24.48 -4.16
N THR A 15 -1.87 23.59 -4.42
CA THR A 15 -3.08 23.91 -5.22
C THR A 15 -4.39 23.70 -4.47
N SER A 16 -4.42 22.91 -3.41
CA SER A 16 -5.65 22.60 -2.66
C SER A 16 -5.93 23.51 -1.48
N GLY A 17 -4.96 24.35 -1.06
CA GLY A 17 -5.10 25.17 0.15
C GLY A 17 -5.22 24.32 1.43
N GLY A 18 -4.59 23.13 1.45
CA GLY A 18 -4.61 22.18 2.57
C GLY A 18 -5.83 21.24 2.61
N ALA A 19 -6.77 21.36 1.67
CA ALA A 19 -7.99 20.56 1.66
C ALA A 19 -7.83 19.15 1.04
N PHE A 20 -6.72 18.88 0.35
CA PHE A 20 -6.60 17.65 -0.45
C PHE A 20 -6.77 16.37 0.38
N ALA A 21 -6.08 16.27 1.53
CA ALA A 21 -6.11 15.07 2.35
C ALA A 21 -7.53 14.74 2.86
N GLU A 22 -8.26 15.75 3.33
CA GLU A 22 -9.65 15.61 3.77
C GLU A 22 -10.56 15.15 2.63
N ARG A 23 -10.46 15.80 1.46
CA ARG A 23 -11.28 15.44 0.28
C ARG A 23 -11.04 14.01 -0.19
N ILE A 24 -9.78 13.56 -0.17
CA ILE A 24 -9.44 12.18 -0.52
C ILE A 24 -9.98 11.20 0.52
N ALA A 25 -9.94 11.55 1.81
CA ALA A 25 -10.49 10.71 2.87
C ALA A 25 -12.02 10.58 2.74
N ASP A 26 -12.73 11.67 2.48
CA ASP A 26 -14.18 11.68 2.25
C ASP A 26 -14.57 10.81 1.05
N LEU A 27 -13.85 10.97 -0.06
CA LEU A 27 -14.06 10.18 -1.28
C LEU A 27 -13.83 8.69 -1.01
N ALA A 28 -12.74 8.35 -0.33
CA ALA A 28 -12.44 6.96 0.03
C ALA A 28 -13.53 6.37 0.94
N GLY A 29 -13.99 7.14 1.93
CA GLY A 29 -15.09 6.76 2.81
C GLY A 29 -16.41 6.53 2.08
N ALA A 30 -16.76 7.42 1.14
CA ALA A 30 -17.96 7.28 0.32
C ALA A 30 -17.93 6.04 -0.59
N ILE A 31 -16.75 5.64 -1.07
CA ILE A 31 -16.59 4.39 -1.82
C ILE A 31 -16.71 3.18 -0.88
N HIS A 32 -16.04 3.20 0.26
CA HIS A 32 -16.09 2.09 1.24
C HIS A 32 -17.48 1.88 1.85
N ALA A 33 -18.35 2.90 1.86
CA ALA A 33 -19.73 2.76 2.31
C ALA A 33 -20.62 1.94 1.35
N GLN A 34 -20.17 1.68 0.13
CA GLN A 34 -20.89 0.87 -0.85
C GLN A 34 -20.62 -0.62 -0.61
N ASP A 35 -21.66 -1.45 -0.66
CA ASP A 35 -21.53 -2.88 -0.38
C ASP A 35 -20.58 -3.57 -1.36
N GLY A 36 -19.67 -4.38 -0.84
CA GLY A 36 -18.63 -5.06 -1.59
C GLY A 36 -17.50 -4.17 -2.16
N ALA A 37 -17.52 -2.85 -1.93
CA ALA A 37 -16.52 -1.96 -2.49
C ALA A 37 -15.11 -2.16 -1.91
N ARG A 38 -14.10 -1.98 -2.75
CA ARG A 38 -12.67 -2.14 -2.43
C ARG A 38 -11.87 -1.06 -3.13
N LEU A 39 -10.94 -0.45 -2.40
CA LEU A 39 -9.99 0.51 -2.96
C LEU A 39 -8.63 -0.15 -3.24
N PRO A 40 -7.91 0.34 -4.27
CA PRO A 40 -6.53 -0.05 -4.50
C PRO A 40 -5.69 0.19 -3.25
N GLY A 41 -5.09 -0.89 -2.74
CA GLY A 41 -4.24 -0.83 -1.55
C GLY A 41 -4.87 -1.37 -0.27
N ASP A 42 -6.19 -1.56 -0.19
CA ASP A 42 -6.86 -2.11 1.00
C ASP A 42 -6.27 -3.46 1.43
N GLY A 43 -6.08 -4.36 0.46
CA GLY A 43 -5.46 -5.66 0.71
C GLY A 43 -4.03 -5.55 1.23
N ARG A 44 -3.22 -4.65 0.66
CA ARG A 44 -1.84 -4.41 1.10
C ARG A 44 -1.80 -3.82 2.51
N LYS A 45 -2.71 -2.89 2.83
CA LYS A 45 -2.82 -2.28 4.17
C LYS A 45 -3.22 -3.32 5.22
N ALA A 46 -4.22 -4.14 4.93
CA ALA A 46 -4.66 -5.22 5.81
C ALA A 46 -3.55 -6.25 6.05
N LYS A 47 -2.87 -6.71 5.00
CA LYS A 47 -1.75 -7.66 5.12
C LYS A 47 -0.54 -7.07 5.85
N ARG A 48 -0.26 -5.77 5.68
CA ARG A 48 0.79 -5.08 6.45
C ARG A 48 0.46 -5.07 7.95
N LYS A 49 -0.77 -4.67 8.32
CA LYS A 49 -1.22 -4.67 9.72
C LYS A 49 -1.16 -6.06 10.35
N GLU A 50 -1.45 -7.10 9.58
CA GLU A 50 -1.33 -8.48 10.03
C GLU A 50 0.13 -8.89 10.22
N ALA A 51 0.99 -8.57 9.25
CA ALA A 51 2.42 -8.88 9.32
C ALA A 51 3.13 -8.16 10.48
N GLU A 52 2.70 -6.95 10.83
CA GLU A 52 3.20 -6.23 12.01
C GLU A 52 2.90 -6.98 13.33
N LYS A 53 1.83 -7.79 13.36
CA LYS A 53 1.42 -8.55 14.55
C LYS A 53 1.96 -9.97 14.58
N GLN A 54 1.96 -10.64 13.43
CA GLN A 54 2.22 -12.08 13.32
C GLN A 54 3.55 -12.40 12.63
N GLY A 55 4.27 -11.38 12.16
CA GLY A 55 5.40 -11.55 11.26
C GLY A 55 4.95 -11.83 9.82
N VAL A 56 5.94 -11.86 8.92
CA VAL A 56 5.70 -12.16 7.50
C VAL A 56 5.72 -13.67 7.32
N ALA A 57 4.63 -14.25 6.81
CA ALA A 57 4.60 -15.66 6.44
C ALA A 57 5.54 -15.92 5.26
N VAL A 58 6.56 -16.74 5.47
CA VAL A 58 7.56 -17.12 4.47
C VAL A 58 7.60 -18.65 4.39
N SER A 59 7.75 -19.19 3.18
CA SER A 59 7.87 -20.64 3.01
C SER A 59 9.20 -21.15 3.58
N THR A 60 9.20 -22.33 4.18
CA THR A 60 10.42 -22.96 4.74
C THR A 60 11.48 -23.14 3.66
N ALA A 61 11.09 -23.48 2.43
CA ALA A 61 12.00 -23.58 1.29
C ALA A 61 12.68 -22.23 0.96
N THR A 62 11.97 -21.10 1.09
CA THR A 62 12.57 -19.77 0.90
C THR A 62 13.57 -19.46 2.00
N ILE A 63 13.25 -19.77 3.27
CA ILE A 63 14.18 -19.57 4.39
C ILE A 63 15.46 -20.38 4.19
N ALA A 64 15.34 -21.68 3.90
CA ALA A 64 16.49 -22.55 3.66
C ALA A 64 17.37 -22.04 2.50
N ARG A 65 16.75 -21.49 1.43
CA ARG A 65 17.51 -20.90 0.31
C ARG A 65 18.26 -19.63 0.69
N ILE A 66 17.72 -18.81 1.59
CA ILE A 66 18.39 -17.59 2.07
C ILE A 66 19.56 -17.98 2.97
N GLU A 67 19.36 -18.91 3.90
CA GLU A 67 20.40 -19.39 4.82
C GLU A 67 21.60 -20.01 4.08
N ALA A 68 21.38 -20.64 2.92
CA ALA A 68 22.46 -21.21 2.10
C ALA A 68 23.31 -20.16 1.34
N ILE A 69 22.89 -18.89 1.29
CA ILE A 69 23.62 -17.78 0.65
C ILE A 69 24.38 -16.93 1.70
N LEU A 70 24.05 -17.10 2.99
CA LEU A 70 24.74 -16.48 4.12
C LEU A 70 25.95 -17.29 4.55
#